data_AF-A0A2K8U9T6-F1
#
_entry.id   AF-A0A2K8U9T6-F1
#
_cell.length_a   1.000
_cell.length_b   1.000
_cell.length_c   1.000
_cell.angle_alpha   90.00
_cell.angle_beta   90.00
_cell.angle_gamma   90.00
#
_symmetry.space_group_name_H-M   'P 1'
#
loop_
_entity.id
_entity.type
_entity.pdbx_description
1 polymer ?
#
loop_
_entity_poly.entity_id
_entity_poly.type
_entity_poly.pdbx_seq_one_letter_code
_entity_poly.pdbx_strand_id
1 'polypeptide(L)' 'MNDWSSCPAVERDPEKVSGAWVFRGTRVPVSALFENLEDGAQLSDFVNWFPGVTLQQARAVLEHAAHTLEAA' A
#
# COMPACT_ATOMS: atom_id res chain seq x y z
N MET A 1 -1.70 -15.84 -4.28
CA MET A 1 -1.46 -14.87 -3.19
C MET A 1 -0.38 -13.95 -3.71
N ASN A 2 -0.72 -12.71 -4.05
CA ASN A 2 0.26 -11.79 -4.65
C ASN A 2 1.42 -11.63 -3.67
N ASP A 3 2.62 -11.97 -4.11
CA ASP A 3 3.81 -11.77 -3.30
C ASP A 3 4.17 -10.28 -3.35
N TRP A 4 4.04 -9.62 -2.20
CA TRP A 4 4.37 -8.21 -2.03
C TRP A 4 5.79 -8.02 -1.49
N SER A 5 6.54 -9.09 -1.25
CA SER A 5 7.91 -9.02 -0.71
C SER A 5 8.89 -8.28 -1.63
N SER A 6 8.60 -8.20 -2.93
CA SER A 6 9.38 -7.44 -3.91
C SER A 6 8.99 -5.96 -4.02
N CYS A 7 7.94 -5.51 -3.34
CA CYS A 7 7.57 -4.10 -3.28
C CYS A 7 8.27 -3.40 -2.11
N PRO A 8 9.24 -2.49 -2.34
CA PRO A 8 9.99 -1.86 -1.26
C PRO A 8 9.15 -0.87 -0.44
N ALA A 9 7.99 -0.43 -0.95
CA ALA A 9 7.11 0.52 -0.30
C ALA A 9 6.31 -0.09 0.87
N VAL A 10 6.28 -1.41 0.99
CA VAL A 10 5.51 -2.13 1.99
C VAL A 10 6.40 -2.99 2.87
N GLU A 11 5.89 -3.34 4.03
CA GLU A 11 6.49 -4.31 4.94
C GLU A 11 5.40 -5.16 5.58
N ARG A 12 5.80 -6.31 6.10
CA ARG A 12 4.93 -7.22 6.84
C ARG A 12 5.67 -7.67 8.09
N ASP A 13 4.97 -7.59 9.20
CA ASP A 13 5.47 -7.96 10.51
C ASP A 13 4.31 -8.60 11.28
N PRO A 14 4.44 -9.84 11.79
CA PRO A 14 3.38 -10.52 12.54
C PRO A 14 2.82 -9.69 13.72
N GLU A 15 3.63 -8.81 14.30
CA GLU A 15 3.25 -7.95 15.42
C GLU A 15 2.58 -6.63 14.97
N LYS A 16 2.61 -6.31 13.67
CA LYS A 16 1.94 -5.14 13.09
C LYS A 16 0.64 -5.54 12.42
N VAL A 17 -0.47 -5.00 12.94
CA VAL A 17 -1.81 -5.12 12.32
C VAL A 17 -2.13 -6.58 11.97
N SER A 18 -1.90 -7.49 12.92
CA SER A 18 -2.14 -8.93 12.76
C SER A 18 -1.45 -9.57 11.54
N GLY A 19 -0.27 -9.05 11.17
CA GLY A 19 0.50 -9.54 10.03
C GLY A 19 -0.06 -9.11 8.67
N ALA A 20 -0.83 -8.02 8.59
CA ALA A 20 -1.20 -7.41 7.31
C ALA A 20 0.01 -6.77 6.63
N TRP A 21 -0.05 -6.62 5.30
CA TRP A 21 0.88 -5.75 4.58
C TRP A 21 0.54 -4.30 4.90
N VAL A 22 1.55 -3.56 5.34
CA VAL A 22 1.43 -2.14 5.69
C VAL A 22 2.43 -1.32 4.89
N PHE A 23 2.15 -0.02 4.71
CA PHE A 23 3.14 0.89 4.18
C PHE A 23 4.36 0.94 5.09
N ARG A 24 5.55 0.82 4.50
CA ARG A 24 6.82 0.76 5.22
C ARG A 24 6.99 1.95 6.16
N GLY A 25 7.36 1.68 7.40
CA GLY A 25 7.52 2.71 8.44
C GLY A 25 6.20 3.20 9.04
N THR A 26 5.07 2.58 8.71
CA THR A 26 3.74 2.95 9.23
C THR A 26 2.99 1.73 9.77
N ARG A 27 1.80 1.96 10.32
CA ARG A 27 0.80 0.92 10.62
C ARG A 27 -0.41 0.99 9.68
N VAL A 28 -0.29 1.72 8.56
CA VAL A 28 -1.38 1.92 7.60
C VAL A 28 -1.44 0.70 6.68
N PRO A 29 -2.56 -0.04 6.65
CA PRO A 29 -2.71 -1.19 5.77
C PRO A 29 -2.61 -0.79 4.31
N VAL A 30 -2.04 -1.66 3.48
CA VAL A 30 -2.06 -1.50 2.02
C VAL A 30 -3.50 -1.53 1.49
N SER A 31 -4.38 -2.34 2.10
CA SER A 31 -5.79 -2.40 1.71
C SER A 31 -6.50 -1.05 1.85
N ALA A 32 -6.12 -0.24 2.85
CA ALA A 32 -6.70 1.07 3.06
C ALA A 32 -6.50 1.99 1.84
N LEU A 33 -5.39 1.86 1.09
CA LEU A 33 -5.22 2.60 -0.16
C LEU A 33 -6.34 2.25 -1.15
N PHE A 34 -6.54 0.96 -1.41
CA PHE A 34 -7.53 0.51 -2.38
C PHE A 34 -8.96 0.83 -1.93
N GLU A 35 -9.29 0.60 -0.66
CA GLU A 35 -10.59 0.95 -0.06
C GLU A 35 -10.90 2.46 -0.26
N ASN A 36 -9.93 3.34 0.01
CA ASN A 36 -10.13 4.78 -0.16
C ASN A 36 -10.25 5.18 -1.65
N LEU A 37 -9.50 4.53 -2.55
CA LEU A 37 -9.63 4.76 -3.99
C LEU A 37 -10.99 4.27 -4.54
N GLU A 38 -11.52 3.17 -4.02
CA GLU A 38 -12.87 2.66 -4.33
C GLU A 38 -13.96 3.65 -3.90
N ASP A 39 -13.76 4.33 -2.77
CA ASP A 39 -14.63 5.41 -2.29
C ASP A 39 -14.43 6.76 -3.03
N GLY A 40 -13.57 6.79 -4.05
CA GLY A 40 -13.35 7.96 -4.91
C GLY A 40 -12.33 8.97 -4.38
N ALA A 41 -11.51 8.61 -3.39
CA ALA A 41 -10.43 9.47 -2.93
C ALA A 41 -9.36 9.64 -4.01
N GLN A 42 -8.76 10.83 -4.06
CA GLN A 42 -7.55 11.02 -4.86
C GLN A 42 -6.33 10.54 -4.06
N LEU A 43 -5.27 10.14 -4.78
CA LEU A 43 -4.02 9.70 -4.15
C LEU A 43 -3.40 10.77 -3.23
N SER A 44 -3.57 12.05 -3.60
CA SER A 44 -3.15 13.20 -2.78
C SER A 44 -3.91 13.31 -1.47
N ASP A 45 -5.20 12.98 -1.47
CA ASP A 45 -6.04 13.05 -0.27
C ASP A 45 -5.65 11.93 0.70
N PHE A 46 -5.42 10.72 0.18
CA PHE A 46 -4.95 9.59 0.97
C PHE A 46 -3.66 9.91 1.74
N VAL A 47 -2.64 10.45 1.06
CA VAL A 47 -1.37 10.79 1.74
C VAL A 47 -1.50 11.95 2.72
N ASN A 48 -2.47 12.85 2.51
CA ASN A 48 -2.80 13.90 3.46
C ASN A 48 -3.46 13.34 4.73
N TRP A 49 -4.32 12.33 4.61
CA TRP A 49 -4.96 11.67 5.75
C TRP A 49 -4.01 10.77 6.53
N PHE A 50 -2.99 10.21 5.87
CA PHE A 50 -2.00 9.31 6.46
C PHE A 50 -0.58 9.88 6.36
N PRO A 51 -0.19 10.85 7.20
CA PRO A 51 1.08 11.61 7.07
C PRO A 51 2.38 10.79 7.29
N GLY A 52 2.30 9.47 7.39
CA GLY A 52 3.45 8.55 7.33
C GLY A 52 3.62 7.85 5.97
N VAL A 53 2.61 7.92 5.11
CA VAL A 53 2.66 7.33 3.76
C VAL A 53 3.03 8.41 2.77
N THR A 54 4.14 8.21 2.06
CA THR A 54 4.56 9.14 1.02
C THR A 54 3.81 8.88 -0.29
N LEU A 55 3.69 9.91 -1.12
CA LEU A 55 3.12 9.76 -2.47
C LEU A 55 3.89 8.74 -3.31
N GLN A 56 5.22 8.67 -3.14
CA GLN A 56 6.06 7.69 -3.80
C GLN A 56 5.73 6.26 -3.36
N GLN A 57 5.54 6.03 -2.06
CA GLN A 57 5.12 4.71 -1.57
C GLN A 57 3.75 4.31 -2.10
N ALA A 58 2.78 5.23 -2.10
CA ALA A 58 1.44 4.95 -2.61
C ALA A 58 1.47 4.61 -4.12
N ARG A 59 2.27 5.33 -4.92
CA ARG A 59 2.48 5.01 -6.34
C ARG A 59 3.15 3.65 -6.55
N ALA A 60 4.21 3.35 -5.80
CA ALA A 60 4.91 2.08 -5.91
C ALA A 60 4.01 0.87 -5.58
N VAL A 61 3.04 1.03 -4.68
CA VAL A 61 2.02 -0.01 -4.42
C VAL A 61 1.11 -0.22 -5.63
N LEU A 62 0.63 0.86 -6.26
CA LEU A 62 -0.22 0.79 -7.45
C LEU A 62 0.53 0.18 -8.65
N GLU A 63 1.78 0.58 -8.86
CA GLU A 63 2.66 0.02 -9.88
C GLU A 63 2.90 -1.47 -9.64
N HIS A 64 3.22 -1.87 -8.41
CA HIS A 64 3.39 -3.29 -8.08
C HIS A 64 2.13 -4.10 -8.37
N ALA A 65 0.96 -3.60 -7.98
CA ALA A 65 -0.32 -4.25 -8.26
C ALA A 65 -0.54 -4.42 -9.77
N ALA A 66 -0.29 -3.38 -10.57
CA ALA A 66 -0.39 -3.45 -12.02
C ALA A 66 0.58 -4.48 -12.63
N HIS A 67 1.84 -4.48 -12.20
CA HIS A 67 2.86 -5.43 -12.68
C HIS A 67 2.49 -6.88 -12.39
N THR A 68 1.83 -7.18 -11.26
CA THR A 68 1.37 -8.55 -10.98
C THR A 68 0.32 -9.07 -11.95
N LEU A 69 -0.30 -8.19 -12.75
CA LEU A 69 -1.26 -8.57 -13.80
C LEU A 69 -0.59 -8.77 -15.16
N GLU A 70 0.55 -8.12 -15.40
CA GLU A 70 1.33 -8.27 -16.65
C GLU A 70 2.21 -9.52 -16.63
N ALA A 71 2.67 -9.91 -15.43
CA ALA A 71 3.50 -11.10 -15.23
C ALA A 71 2.69 -12.41 -15.13
N ALA A 72 1.39 -12.39 -15.45
CA ALA A 72 0.46 -13.52 -15.39
C ALA A 72 0.18 -14.12 -16.78
#